data_AF-A0A7W9ZJA0-F1
#
_entry.id   AF-A0A7W9ZJA0-F1
#
_cell.length_a   1.000
_cell.length_b   1.000
_cell.length_c   1.000
_cell.angle_alpha   90.00
_cell.angle_beta   90.00
_cell.angle_gamma   90.00
#
_symmetry.space_group_name_H-M   'P 1'
#
loop_
_entity.id
_entity.type
_entity.pdbx_description
1 polymer ?
#
loop_
_entity_poly.entity_id
_entity_poly.type
_entity_poly.pdbx_seq_one_letter_code
_entity_poly.pdbx_strand_id
1 'polypeptide(L)'
;MENSQVQASVSPITILWGIASVVLAILVLVFSKTGPIAQAGFLWKVLGFIVAVPCGAFGALIGDMLRRFVIPDAVFTTGGFFELLKTKLFWMIGPQTIGLFIGVFLGFSIVLH
;
A
#
# COMPACT_ATOMS: atom_id res chain seq x y z
N MET A 1 -29.59 -3.17 25.59
CA MET A 1 -28.33 -3.77 25.10
C MET A 1 -28.23 -3.42 23.63
N GLU A 2 -27.83 -2.18 23.37
CA GLU A 2 -27.74 -1.66 22.00
C GLU A 2 -26.51 -2.28 21.38
N ASN A 3 -26.70 -3.28 20.54
CA ASN A 3 -25.66 -3.76 19.66
C ASN A 3 -25.33 -2.59 18.73
N SER A 4 -24.35 -1.79 19.11
CA SER A 4 -23.62 -0.89 18.23
C SER A 4 -23.01 -1.75 17.14
N GLN A 5 -23.81 -2.04 16.12
CA GLN A 5 -23.34 -2.54 14.83
C GLN A 5 -22.40 -1.46 14.34
N VAL A 6 -21.11 -1.61 14.66
CA VAL A 6 -20.03 -0.87 14.03
C VAL A 6 -20.11 -1.28 12.57
N GLN A 7 -20.93 -0.57 11.79
CA GLN A 7 -20.86 -0.59 10.35
C GLN A 7 -19.47 -0.05 10.03
N ALA A 8 -18.50 -0.96 9.91
CA ALA A 8 -17.25 -0.69 9.26
C ALA A 8 -17.60 -0.39 7.81
N SER A 9 -18.02 0.85 7.53
CA SER A 9 -18.20 1.33 6.18
C SER A 9 -16.82 1.27 5.54
N VAL A 10 -16.59 0.22 4.76
CA VAL A 10 -15.32 0.03 4.06
C VAL A 10 -15.15 1.25 3.16
N SER A 11 -14.21 2.12 3.52
CA SER A 11 -14.04 3.36 2.79
C SER A 11 -13.61 3.05 1.35
N PRO A 12 -14.09 3.79 0.33
CA PRO A 12 -13.69 3.56 -1.06
C PRO A 12 -12.16 3.55 -1.26
N ILE A 13 -11.45 4.35 -0.46
CA ILE A 13 -9.98 4.41 -0.48
C ILE A 13 -9.34 3.09 0.02
N THR A 14 -9.93 2.43 1.02
CA THR A 14 -9.46 1.11 1.50
C THR A 14 -9.61 0.04 0.42
N ILE A 15 -10.74 0.04 -0.30
CA ILE A 15 -10.97 -0.89 -1.42
C ILE A 15 -9.94 -0.64 -2.53
N LEU A 16 -9.70 0.63 -2.86
CA LEU A 16 -8.72 1.00 -3.88
C LEU A 16 -7.31 0.51 -3.53
N TRP A 17 -6.86 0.69 -2.28
CA TRP A 17 -5.56 0.19 -1.83
C TRP A 17 -5.51 -1.34 -1.77
N GLY A 18 -6.62 -2.00 -1.43
CA GLY A 18 -6.73 -3.45 -1.53
C GLY A 18 -6.51 -3.95 -2.96
N ILE A 19 -7.21 -3.36 -3.94
CA ILE A 19 -7.00 -3.68 -5.36
C ILE A 19 -5.57 -3.39 -5.79
N ALA A 20 -5.01 -2.23 -5.41
CA ALA A 20 -3.62 -1.87 -5.73
C ALA A 20 -2.61 -2.88 -5.17
N SER A 21 -2.84 -3.42 -3.97
CA SER A 21 -1.99 -4.46 -3.37
C SER A 21 -2.02 -5.77 -4.14
N VAL A 22 -3.21 -6.19 -4.59
CA VAL A 22 -3.37 -7.37 -5.46
C VAL A 22 -2.62 -7.18 -6.77
N VAL A 23 -2.82 -6.05 -7.44
CA VAL A 23 -2.13 -5.74 -8.70
C VAL A 23 -0.62 -5.75 -8.49
N LEU A 24 -0.12 -5.05 -7.47
CA LEU A 24 1.32 -4.98 -7.21
C LEU A 24 1.90 -6.36 -6.87
N ALA A 25 1.22 -7.17 -6.07
CA ALA A 25 1.68 -8.51 -5.74
C ALA A 25 1.74 -9.42 -6.98
N ILE A 26 0.78 -9.32 -7.90
CA ILE A 26 0.82 -10.02 -9.19
C ILE A 26 2.01 -9.53 -10.03
N LEU A 27 2.22 -8.22 -10.12
CA LEU A 27 3.35 -7.65 -10.86
C LEU A 27 4.69 -8.16 -10.30
N VAL A 28 4.85 -8.20 -8.97
CA VAL A 28 6.05 -8.75 -8.33
C VAL A 28 6.25 -10.22 -8.73
N LEU A 29 5.22 -11.05 -8.69
CA LEU A 29 5.34 -12.46 -9.09
C LEU A 29 5.68 -12.66 -10.57
N VAL A 30 5.12 -11.84 -11.46
CA VAL A 30 5.32 -11.97 -12.92
C VAL A 30 6.67 -11.42 -13.37
N PHE A 31 7.11 -10.29 -12.80
CA PHE A 31 8.32 -9.59 -13.24
C PHE A 31 9.58 -9.98 -12.46
N SER A 32 9.46 -10.66 -11.31
CA SER A 32 10.63 -11.15 -10.57
C SER A 32 11.28 -12.34 -11.27
N LYS A 33 12.34 -12.07 -12.05
CA LYS A 33 13.10 -13.08 -12.80
C LYS A 33 14.30 -13.65 -12.04
N THR A 34 14.66 -13.04 -10.91
CA THR A 34 15.81 -13.42 -10.08
C THR A 34 15.42 -13.45 -8.61
N GLY A 35 16.16 -14.22 -7.80
CA GLY A 35 15.95 -14.30 -6.34
C GLY A 35 14.94 -15.37 -5.87
N PRO A 36 14.61 -15.37 -4.57
CA PRO A 36 13.79 -16.41 -3.93
C PRO A 36 12.40 -16.55 -4.58
N ILE A 37 11.83 -15.43 -5.03
CA ILE A 37 10.52 -15.38 -5.67
C ILE A 37 10.52 -16.14 -7.01
N ALA A 38 11.59 -16.05 -7.81
CA ALA A 38 11.67 -16.73 -9.10
C ALA A 38 11.82 -18.25 -8.92
N GLN A 39 12.67 -18.65 -7.97
CA GLN A 39 13.02 -20.05 -7.67
C GLN A 39 11.95 -20.79 -6.86
N ALA A 40 11.05 -20.06 -6.20
CA ALA A 40 9.96 -20.65 -5.44
C ALA A 40 9.01 -21.50 -6.30
N GLY A 41 8.66 -22.67 -5.78
CA GLY A 41 7.62 -23.52 -6.34
C GLY A 41 6.25 -22.83 -6.35
N PHE A 42 5.32 -23.34 -7.15
CA PHE A 42 3.99 -22.74 -7.33
C PHE A 42 3.25 -22.51 -6.01
N LEU A 43 3.25 -23.51 -5.11
CA LEU A 43 2.58 -23.40 -3.80
C LEU A 43 3.17 -22.27 -2.94
N TRP A 44 4.50 -22.11 -2.95
CA TRP A 44 5.16 -21.06 -2.19
C TRP A 44 4.85 -19.66 -2.73
N LYS A 45 4.74 -19.51 -4.05
CA LYS A 45 4.29 -18.27 -4.68
C LYS A 45 2.86 -17.90 -4.28
N VAL A 46 1.96 -18.89 -4.22
CA VAL A 46 0.58 -18.69 -3.77
C VAL A 46 0.52 -18.29 -2.29
N LEU A 47 1.26 -18.97 -1.41
CA LEU A 47 1.33 -18.60 0.01
C LEU A 47 1.93 -17.20 0.19
N GLY A 48 3.00 -16.88 -0.54
CA GLY A 48 3.61 -15.55 -0.55
C GLY A 48 2.61 -14.47 -0.98
N PHE A 49 1.79 -14.74 -2.00
CA PHE A 49 0.73 -13.84 -2.45
C PHE A 49 -0.35 -13.61 -1.38
N ILE A 50 -0.82 -14.68 -0.75
CA ILE A 50 -1.84 -14.62 0.31
C ILE A 50 -1.37 -13.77 1.49
N VAL A 51 -0.07 -13.78 1.81
CA VAL A 51 0.51 -12.95 2.88
C VAL A 51 0.82 -11.53 2.40
N ALA A 52 1.33 -11.37 1.18
CA ALA A 52 1.74 -10.08 0.62
C ALA A 52 0.57 -9.13 0.37
N VAL A 53 -0.59 -9.62 -0.07
CA VAL A 53 -1.78 -8.79 -0.33
C VAL A 53 -2.28 -8.08 0.93
N PRO A 54 -2.61 -8.76 2.04
CA PRO A 54 -3.04 -8.07 3.27
C PRO A 54 -1.93 -7.19 3.83
N CYS A 55 -0.67 -7.63 3.79
CA CYS A 55 0.45 -6.82 4.28
C CYS A 55 0.63 -5.52 3.47
N GLY A 56 0.50 -5.59 2.14
CA GLY A 56 0.49 -4.43 1.25
C GLY A 56 -0.67 -3.48 1.53
N ALA A 57 -1.89 -4.01 1.71
CA ALA A 57 -3.05 -3.21 2.06
C ALA A 57 -2.88 -2.50 3.42
N PHE A 58 -2.40 -3.21 4.44
CA PHE A 58 -2.09 -2.62 5.74
C PHE A 58 -0.99 -1.56 5.66
N GLY A 59 0.08 -1.81 4.89
CA GLY A 59 1.13 -0.83 4.65
C GLY A 59 0.61 0.45 4.01
N ALA A 60 -0.28 0.34 3.01
CA ALA A 60 -0.92 1.50 2.39
C ALA A 60 -1.83 2.27 3.35
N LEU A 61 -2.59 1.56 4.20
CA LEU A 61 -3.43 2.18 5.23
C LEU A 61 -2.58 2.93 6.28
N ILE A 62 -1.46 2.34 6.73
CA ILE A 62 -0.51 3.01 7.61
C ILE A 62 0.06 4.26 6.94
N GLY A 63 0.39 4.19 5.65
CA GLY A 63 0.81 5.36 4.88
C GLY A 63 -0.27 6.45 4.82
N ASP A 64 -1.56 6.08 4.75
CA ASP A 64 -2.65 7.07 4.76
C ASP A 64 -2.85 7.68 6.14
N MET A 65 -2.68 6.89 7.20
CA MET A 65 -2.63 7.41 8.56
C MET A 65 -1.49 8.41 8.70
N LEU A 66 -0.28 8.07 8.26
CA LEU A 66 0.88 8.96 8.27
C LEU A 66 0.61 10.26 7.50
N ARG A 67 -0.02 10.18 6.32
CA ARG A 67 -0.44 11.37 5.59
C ARG A 67 -1.34 12.25 6.45
N ARG A 68 -2.37 11.69 7.09
CA ARG A 68 -3.31 12.45 7.92
C ARG A 68 -2.65 13.06 9.17
N PHE A 69 -1.61 12.41 9.70
CA PHE A 69 -0.85 12.94 10.85
C PHE A 69 0.11 14.06 10.48
N VAL A 70 0.73 14.00 9.30
CA VAL A 70 1.85 14.88 8.94
C VAL A 70 1.43 16.03 8.02
N ILE A 71 0.31 15.90 7.30
CA ILE A 71 -0.10 16.95 6.37
C ILE A 71 -0.37 18.27 7.13
N PRO A 72 0.32 19.36 6.80
CA PRO A 72 0.11 20.64 7.45
C PRO A 72 -1.20 21.29 6.94
N ASP A 73 -1.96 21.92 7.85
CA ASP A 73 -3.26 22.55 7.55
C ASP A 73 -3.17 23.72 6.55
N ALA A 74 -1.99 24.32 6.37
CA ALA A 74 -1.73 25.32 5.35
C ALA A 74 -0.34 25.15 4.75
N VAL A 75 -0.29 24.95 3.42
CA VAL A 75 0.96 24.95 2.64
C VAL A 75 0.98 26.25 1.82
N PHE A 76 1.80 27.20 2.23
CA PHE A 76 2.09 28.41 1.45
C PHE A 76 3.37 28.16 0.65
N THR A 77 3.25 27.90 -0.65
CA THR A 77 4.42 27.80 -1.52
C THR A 77 4.73 29.15 -2.15
N THR A 78 5.99 29.57 -2.10
CA THR A 78 6.46 30.84 -2.68
C THR A 78 6.72 30.75 -4.20
N GLY A 79 6.61 29.56 -4.80
CA GLY A 79 7.07 29.24 -6.17
C GLY A 79 5.99 29.08 -7.25
N GLY A 80 4.77 29.59 -7.06
CA GLY A 80 3.71 29.55 -8.08
C GLY A 80 2.86 28.26 -8.09
N PHE A 81 2.03 28.08 -9.14
CA PHE A 81 1.01 27.02 -9.22
C PHE A 81 1.58 25.59 -9.23
N PHE A 82 2.72 25.36 -9.87
CA PHE A 82 3.31 24.02 -10.02
C PHE A 82 3.87 23.45 -8.70
N GLU A 83 4.42 24.30 -7.82
CA GLU A 83 4.92 23.87 -6.51
C GLU A 83 3.79 23.43 -5.58
N LEU A 84 2.63 24.11 -5.64
CA LEU A 84 1.41 23.67 -4.95
C LEU A 84 0.94 22.30 -5.45
N LEU A 85 0.91 22.13 -6.78
CA LEU A 85 0.48 20.89 -7.42
C LEU A 85 1.36 19.71 -7.02
N LYS A 86 2.68 19.87 -7.08
CA LYS A 86 3.65 18.84 -6.68
C LYS A 86 3.49 18.48 -5.21
N THR A 87 3.34 19.48 -4.34
CA THR A 87 3.17 19.23 -2.90
C THR A 87 1.87 18.47 -2.62
N LYS A 88 0.76 18.87 -3.24
CA LYS A 88 -0.51 18.14 -3.10
C LYS A 88 -0.43 16.73 -3.64
N LEU A 89 0.23 16.52 -4.79
CA LEU A 89 0.38 15.19 -5.39
C LEU A 89 1.28 14.27 -4.55
N PHE A 90 2.39 14.79 -4.03
CA PHE A 90 3.28 14.08 -3.13
C PHE A 90 2.52 13.60 -1.89
N TRP A 91 1.78 14.49 -1.23
CA TRP A 91 1.01 14.09 -0.05
C TRP A 91 -0.14 13.16 -0.41
N MET A 92 -0.76 13.30 -1.58
CA MET A 92 -1.89 12.45 -1.98
C MET A 92 -1.50 10.99 -2.20
N ILE A 93 -0.32 10.71 -2.74
CA ILE A 93 0.07 9.37 -3.23
C ILE A 93 1.33 8.83 -2.53
N GLY A 94 2.24 9.69 -2.07
CA GLY A 94 3.59 9.32 -1.65
C GLY A 94 3.63 8.35 -0.47
N PRO A 95 3.19 8.75 0.74
CA PRO A 95 3.28 7.91 1.93
C PRO A 95 2.58 6.55 1.77
N GLN A 96 1.40 6.54 1.12
CA GLN A 96 0.62 5.33 0.89
C GLN A 96 1.30 4.38 -0.09
N THR A 97 1.85 4.89 -1.20
CA THR A 97 2.55 4.04 -2.17
C THR A 97 3.80 3.43 -1.57
N ILE A 98 4.57 4.20 -0.80
CA ILE A 98 5.75 3.68 -0.08
C ILE A 98 5.33 2.55 0.87
N GLY A 99 4.26 2.76 1.66
CA GLY A 99 3.72 1.75 2.56
C GLY A 99 3.24 0.49 1.81
N LEU A 100 2.59 0.66 0.66
CA LEU A 100 2.16 -0.45 -0.20
C LEU A 100 3.35 -1.30 -0.68
N PHE A 101 4.40 -0.66 -1.20
CA PHE A 101 5.59 -1.36 -1.67
C PHE A 101 6.27 -2.12 -0.54
N ILE A 102 6.51 -1.46 0.60
CA ILE A 102 7.14 -2.08 1.77
C ILE A 102 6.31 -3.28 2.23
N GLY A 103 4.99 -3.13 2.36
CA GLY A 103 4.11 -4.22 2.79
C GLY A 103 4.12 -5.43 1.85
N VAL A 104 4.05 -5.20 0.54
CA VAL A 104 4.08 -6.31 -0.44
C VAL A 104 5.42 -7.03 -0.43
N PHE A 105 6.54 -6.31 -0.46
CA PHE A 105 7.87 -6.93 -0.44
C PHE A 105 8.16 -7.64 0.88
N LEU A 106 7.76 -7.06 2.00
CA LEU A 106 7.91 -7.67 3.32
C LEU A 106 7.08 -8.97 3.39
N GLY A 107 5.84 -8.94 2.91
CA GLY A 107 4.98 -10.13 2.89
C GLY A 107 5.55 -11.27 2.06
N PHE A 108 6.15 -10.96 0.90
CA PHE A 108 6.89 -11.97 0.13
C PHE A 108 8.15 -12.43 0.86
N SER A 109 8.94 -11.52 1.45
CA SER A 109 10.19 -11.86 2.15
C SER A 109 9.98 -12.76 3.37
N ILE A 110 8.82 -12.67 4.04
CA ILE A 110 8.50 -13.53 5.19
C ILE A 110 8.31 -14.99 4.74
N VAL A 111 7.69 -15.19 3.59
CA VAL A 111 7.35 -16.54 3.09
C VAL A 111 8.46 -17.11 2.21
N LEU A 112 9.07 -16.26 1.39
CA LEU A 112 10.06 -16.58 0.37
C LEU A 112 11.40 -15.96 0.78
N HIS A 113 12.06 -16.60 1.74
CA HIS A 113 13.42 -16.26 2.17
C HIS A 113 14.46 -17.20 1.55
#